data_AF-A0A2V5YYL6-F1
#
_entry.id   AF-A0A2V5YYL6-F1
#
_cell.length_a   1.000
_cell.length_b   1.000
_cell.length_c   1.000
_cell.angle_alpha   90.00
_cell.angle_beta   90.00
_cell.angle_gamma   90.00
#
_symmetry.space_group_name_H-M   'P 1'
#
loop_
_entity.id
_entity.type
_entity.pdbx_description
1 polymer ?
#
loop_
_entity_poly.entity_id
_entity_poly.type
_entity_poly.pdbx_seq_one_letter_code
_entity_poly.pdbx_strand_id
1 'polypeptide(L)' 'MVSDSVKYITDDRGERTAVVVPIADYEKLLEDLEDLAVVVERREEPTIPHEQFVSEIKRDGLL' A
#
# COMPACT_ATOMS: atom_id res chain seq x y z
N MET A 1 -13.48 -10.73 9.52
CA MET A 1 -12.25 -11.23 8.90
C MET A 1 -11.85 -12.49 9.65
N VAL A 2 -11.95 -13.65 9.01
CA VAL A 2 -11.35 -14.86 9.56
C VAL A 2 -9.86 -14.72 9.25
N SER A 3 -9.05 -14.48 10.26
CA SER A 3 -7.59 -14.49 10.10
C SER A 3 -7.20 -15.94 9.80
N ASP A 4 -6.99 -16.25 8.53
CA ASP A 4 -6.30 -17.48 8.18
C ASP A 4 -4.92 -17.45 8.85
N SER A 5 -4.57 -18.57 9.47
CA SER A 5 -3.37 -18.65 10.32
C SER A 5 -2.11 -18.63 9.47
N VAL A 6 -1.31 -17.58 9.65
CA VAL A 6 0.04 -17.47 9.10
C VAL A 6 0.87 -18.68 9.55
N LYS A 7 1.50 -19.37 8.61
CA LYS A 7 2.37 -20.51 8.91
C LYS A 7 3.82 -20.12 8.70
N TYR A 8 4.70 -20.69 9.51
CA TYR A 8 6.14 -20.44 9.42
C TYR A 8 6.85 -21.73 9.03
N ILE A 9 7.85 -21.59 8.16
CA ILE A 9 8.82 -22.63 7.84
C ILE A 9 10.06 -22.35 8.69
N THR A 10 10.56 -23.36 9.39
CA THR A 10 11.74 -23.25 10.25
C THR A 10 12.89 -24.10 9.73
N ASP A 11 14.12 -23.69 10.06
CA ASP A 11 15.32 -24.52 9.85
C ASP A 11 15.44 -25.65 10.89
N ASP A 12 16.57 -26.37 10.84
CA ASP A 12 16.90 -27.47 11.76
C ASP A 12 17.16 -27.03 13.21
N ARG A 13 17.38 -25.73 13.43
CA ARG A 13 17.54 -25.11 14.76
C ARG A 13 16.22 -24.57 15.31
N GLY A 14 15.16 -24.60 14.50
CA GLY A 14 13.85 -24.06 14.86
C GLY A 14 13.68 -22.56 14.55
N GLU A 15 14.64 -21.95 13.86
CA GLU A 15 14.58 -20.53 13.48
C GLU A 15 13.68 -20.35 12.25
N ARG A 16 12.83 -19.33 12.24
CA ARG A 16 11.90 -19.05 11.14
C ARG A 16 12.66 -18.52 9.92
N THR A 17 12.56 -19.22 8.79
CA THR A 17 13.24 -18.87 7.54
C THR A 17 12.29 -18.39 6.45
N ALA A 18 11.02 -18.80 6.49
CA ALA A 18 10.00 -18.34 5.57
C ALA A 18 8.61 -18.35 6.21
N VAL A 19 7.66 -17.70 5.53
CA VAL A 19 6.27 -17.56 5.97
C VAL A 19 5.32 -17.88 4.81
N VAL A 20 4.24 -18.59 5.12
CA VAL A 20 3.12 -18.83 4.22
C VAL A 20 1.94 -17.99 4.72
N VAL A 21 1.50 -17.08 3.88
CA VAL A 21 0.36 -16.18 4.13
C VAL A 21 -0.74 -16.43 3.10
N PRO A 22 -2.01 -16.12 3.42
CA PRO A 22 -3.06 -16.06 2.40
C PRO A 22 -2.66 -15.14 1.25
N ILE A 23 -3.03 -15.51 0.03
CA ILE A 23 -2.64 -14.73 -1.16
C ILE A 23 -3.14 -13.28 -1.10
N ALA A 24 -4.37 -13.08 -0.61
CA ALA A 24 -4.95 -11.75 -0.44
C ALA A 24 -4.14 -10.87 0.53
N ASP A 25 -3.57 -11.46 1.58
CA ASP A 25 -2.74 -10.71 2.54
C ASP A 25 -1.38 -10.35 1.93
N TYR A 26 -0.82 -11.21 1.05
CA TYR A 26 0.41 -10.89 0.31
C TYR A 26 0.19 -9.79 -0.72
N GLU A 27 -0.89 -9.88 -1.50
CA GLU A 27 -1.24 -8.84 -2.50
C GLU A 27 -1.48 -7.50 -1.82
N LYS A 28 -2.19 -7.48 -0.69
CA LYS A 28 -2.36 -6.27 0.12
C LYS A 28 -1.03 -5.71 0.63
N LEU A 29 -0.10 -6.56 1.06
CA LEU A 29 1.22 -6.10 1.49
C LEU A 29 2.00 -5.43 0.34
N LEU A 30 1.86 -5.94 -0.88
CA LEU A 30 2.46 -5.31 -2.06
C LEU A 30 1.80 -3.97 -2.38
N GLU A 31 0.47 -3.89 -2.30
CA GLU A 31 -0.29 -2.63 -2.46
C GLU A 31 0.16 -1.57 -1.45
N ASP A 32 0.26 -1.93 -0.16
CA ASP A 32 0.72 -1.02 0.90
C ASP A 32 2.15 -0.49 0.62
N LEU A 33 3.03 -1.33 0.06
CA LEU A 33 4.40 -0.92 -0.32
C LEU A 33 4.41 0.04 -1.51
N GLU A 34 3.55 -0.19 -2.51
CA GLU A 34 3.39 0.69 -3.66
C GLU A 34 2.84 2.05 -3.24
N ASP A 35 1.81 2.09 -2.38
CA ASP A 35 1.28 3.31 -1.80
C ASP A 35 2.34 4.12 -1.06
N LEU A 36 3.18 3.45 -0.26
CA LEU A 36 4.29 4.11 0.44
C LEU A 36 5.36 4.63 -0.52
N ALA A 37 5.64 3.91 -1.61
CA ALA A 37 6.56 4.38 -2.64
C ALA A 37 6.03 5.67 -3.30
N VAL A 38 4.74 5.69 -3.67
CA VAL A 38 4.08 6.88 -4.23
C VAL A 38 4.16 8.07 -3.27
N VAL A 39 3.94 7.86 -1.97
CA VAL A 39 4.09 8.93 -0.97
C VAL A 39 5.51 9.51 -0.95
N VAL A 40 6.54 8.65 -1.04
CA VAL A 40 7.94 9.08 -1.04
C VAL A 40 8.30 9.84 -2.31
N GLU A 41 7.90 9.32 -3.48
CA GLU A 41 8.15 9.96 -4.78
C GLU A 41 7.53 11.36 -4.83
N ARG A 42 6.33 11.52 -4.25
CA ARG A 42 5.58 12.77 -4.27
C ARG A 42 5.90 13.71 -3.11
N ARG A 43 6.83 13.34 -2.21
CA ARG A 43 7.08 14.08 -0.95
C ARG A 43 7.49 15.54 -1.18
N GLU A 44 8.25 15.79 -2.24
CA GLU A 44 8.78 17.11 -2.58
C GLU A 44 7.99 17.78 -3.73
N GLU A 45 6.88 17.17 -4.17
CA GLU A 45 6.01 17.78 -5.17
C GLU A 45 5.38 19.07 -4.63
N PRO A 46 5.34 20.16 -5.42
CA PRO A 46 4.64 21.36 -5.02
C PRO A 46 3.14 21.06 -4.85
N THR A 47 2.55 21.58 -3.79
CA THR A 47 1.10 21.48 -3.54
C THR A 47 0.35 22.70 -4.06
N ILE A 48 -0.94 22.54 -4.31
CA ILE A 48 -1.86 23.64 -4.62
C ILE A 48 -2.97 23.73 -3.56
N PRO A 49 -3.57 24.92 -3.34
CA PRO A 49 -4.73 25.05 -2.48
C PRO A 49 -5.91 24.19 -2.96
N HIS A 50 -6.64 23.58 -2.03
CA HIS A 50 -7.76 22.72 -2.36
C HIS A 50 -8.85 23.42 -3.18
N GLU A 51 -9.13 24.71 -2.89
CA GLU A 51 -10.09 25.51 -3.66
C GLU A 51 -9.68 25.66 -5.13
N GLN A 52 -8.38 25.85 -5.38
CA GLN A 52 -7.84 25.92 -6.74
C GLN A 52 -8.08 24.58 -7.45
N PHE A 53 -7.70 23.45 -6.84
CA PHE A 53 -7.91 22.12 -7.41
C PHE A 53 -9.38 21.86 -7.78
N VAL A 54 -10.31 22.15 -6.86
CA VAL A 54 -11.75 21.96 -7.12
C VAL A 54 -12.25 22.87 -8.25
N SER A 55 -11.75 24.09 -8.35
CA SER A 55 -12.12 25.01 -9.43
C SER A 55 -11.65 24.50 -10.80
N GLU A 56 -10.45 23.90 -10.86
CA GLU A 56 -9.88 23.33 -12.09
C GLU A 56 -10.72 22.12 -12.55
N ILE A 57 -11.06 21.20 -11.65
CA ILE A 57 -11.88 20.03 -12.00
C ILE A 57 -13.28 20.43 -12.50
N LYS A 58 -13.94 21.41 -11.86
CA LYS A 58 -15.25 21.92 -12.32
C LYS A 58 -15.16 22.55 -13.71
N ARG A 59 -14.11 23.35 -13.95
CA ARG A 59 -13.86 23.97 -15.26
C ARG A 59 -13.69 22.90 -16.34
N ASP A 60 -13.04 21.79 -16.01
CA ASP A 60 -12.75 20.70 -16.93
C ASP A 60 -13.96 19.74 -17.09
N GLY A 61 -15.08 19.97 -16.38
CA GLY A 61 -16.31 19.20 -16.50
C GLY A 61 -16.25 17.82 -15.86
N LEU A 62 -15.27 17.60 -14.97
CA LEU A 62 -15.04 16.33 -14.28
C LEU A 62 -15.72 16.27 -12.90
N LEU A 63 -16.42 17.35 -12.49
CA LEU A 63 -17.19 17.48 -11.25
C LEU A 63 -18.46 18.31 -11.46
#